data_AF-A0A7V4J2Z5-F1
#
_entry.id   AF-A0A7V4J2Z5-F1
#
_cell.length_a   1.000
_cell.length_b   1.000
_cell.length_c   1.000
_cell.angle_alpha   90.00
_cell.angle_beta   90.00
_cell.angle_gamma   90.00
#
_symmetry.space_group_name_H-M   'P 1'
#
loop_
_entity.id
_entity.type
_entity.pdbx_description
1 polymer ?
#
loop_
_entity_poly.entity_id
_entity_poly.type
_entity_poly.pdbx_seq_one_letter_code
_entity_poly.pdbx_strand_id
1 'polypeptide(L)' 'MPCISADGTLTVAARKVMTAMQSPTPLEGAANASGLPLYQIRSSVRELVQAGLVEVLEDGRHVLTEAGRQKLAAQS' A
#
# COMPACT_ATOMS: atom_id res chain seq x y z
N MET A 1 12.05 6.01 -1.73
CA MET A 1 12.28 4.63 -2.20
C MET A 1 11.05 4.21 -2.95
N PRO A 2 11.20 3.64 -4.15
CA PRO A 2 10.04 3.16 -4.88
C PRO A 2 9.41 1.98 -4.13
N CYS A 3 8.09 1.91 -4.16
CA CYS A 3 7.32 0.79 -3.62
C CYS A 3 7.54 -0.48 -4.45
N ILE A 4 7.85 -0.30 -5.73
CA ILE A 4 8.12 -1.35 -6.69
C ILE A 4 9.61 -1.31 -7.06
N SER A 5 10.31 -2.41 -6.82
CA SER A 5 11.71 -2.60 -7.20
C SER A 5 11.88 -2.62 -8.73
N ALA A 6 13.11 -2.45 -9.22
CA ALA A 6 13.40 -2.44 -10.66
C ALA A 6 13.03 -3.77 -11.37
N ASP A 7 12.97 -4.88 -10.63
CA ASP A 7 12.52 -6.19 -11.10
C ASP A 7 10.99 -6.38 -11.06
N GLY A 8 10.23 -5.34 -10.68
CA GLY A 8 8.77 -5.36 -10.58
C GLY A 8 8.22 -5.94 -9.27
N THR A 9 9.08 -6.39 -8.35
CA THR A 9 8.69 -6.91 -7.04
C THR A 9 8.33 -5.80 -6.06
N LEU A 10 7.54 -6.12 -5.04
CA LEU A 10 7.23 -5.20 -3.95
C LEU A 10 8.45 -5.09 -3.03
N THR A 11 8.77 -3.89 -2.58
CA THR A 11 9.74 -3.72 -1.49
C THR A 11 9.15 -4.21 -0.16
N VAL A 12 10.00 -4.47 0.83
CA VAL A 12 9.55 -4.81 2.21
C VAL A 12 8.63 -3.74 2.77
N ALA A 13 8.95 -2.46 2.53
CA ALA A 13 8.12 -1.35 2.97
C ALA A 13 6.75 -1.36 2.26
N ALA A 14 6.72 -1.59 0.95
CA ALA A 14 5.47 -1.69 0.20
C ALA A 14 4.59 -2.84 0.69
N ARG A 15 5.16 -4.02 0.96
CA ARG A 15 4.41 -5.15 1.55
C ARG A 15 3.79 -4.77 2.89
N LYS A 16 4.55 -4.15 3.81
CA LYS A 16 4.01 -3.71 5.11
C LYS A 16 2.84 -2.72 4.96
N VAL A 17 2.98 -1.76 4.05
CA VAL A 17 1.93 -0.77 3.76
C VAL A 17 0.69 -1.46 3.17
N MET A 18 0.87 -2.35 2.19
CA MET A 18 -0.23 -3.08 1.55
C MET A 18 -0.95 -4.02 2.53
N THR A 19 -0.21 -4.74 3.39
CA THR A 19 -0.80 -5.58 4.44
C THR A 19 -1.68 -4.77 5.40
N ALA A 20 -1.31 -3.54 5.72
CA ALA A 20 -2.08 -2.63 6.56
C ALA A 20 -3.36 -2.06 5.89
N MET A 21 -3.53 -2.25 4.57
CA MET A 21 -4.67 -1.75 3.79
C MET A 21 -5.49 -2.89 3.14
N GLN A 22 -5.37 -4.12 3.64
CA GLN A 22 -6.22 -5.24 3.20
C GLN A 22 -7.72 -4.96 3.42
N SER A 23 -8.04 -4.13 4.42
CA SER A 23 -9.37 -3.58 4.67
C SER A 23 -9.35 -2.06 4.51
N PRO A 24 -10.48 -1.42 4.17
CA PRO A 24 -10.57 0.04 4.06
C PRO A 24 -10.03 0.78 5.28
N THR A 25 -8.90 1.48 5.11
CA THR A 25 -8.12 2.06 6.23
C THR A 25 -7.70 3.50 5.90
N PRO A 26 -7.82 4.45 6.84
CA PRO A 26 -7.25 5.79 6.66
C PRO A 26 -5.71 5.75 6.75
N LEU A 27 -5.02 6.75 6.19
CA LEU A 27 -3.54 6.75 6.14
C LEU A 27 -2.91 6.71 7.53
N GLU A 28 -3.54 7.34 8.52
CA GLU A 28 -3.14 7.32 9.93
C GLU A 28 -3.26 5.91 10.52
N GLY A 29 -4.32 5.19 10.17
CA GLY A 29 -4.50 3.78 10.56
C GLY A 29 -3.44 2.88 9.93
N ALA A 30 -3.13 3.10 8.65
CA ALA A 30 -2.10 2.35 7.95
C ALA A 30 -0.71 2.61 8.56
N ALA A 31 -0.39 3.86 8.94
CA ALA A 31 0.84 4.22 9.62
C ALA A 31 1.01 3.48 10.95
N ASN A 32 -0.06 3.43 11.75
CA ASN A 32 -0.08 2.72 13.03
C ASN A 32 0.12 1.21 12.84
N ALA A 33 -0.59 0.60 11.89
CA ALA A 33 -0.51 -0.83 11.63
C ALA A 33 0.82 -1.28 11.01
N SER A 34 1.43 -0.45 10.16
CA SER A 34 2.70 -0.79 9.51
C SER A 34 3.93 -0.40 10.35
N GLY A 35 3.76 0.42 11.39
CA GLY A 35 4.84 1.02 12.17
C GLY A 35 5.72 1.98 11.37
N LEU A 36 5.18 2.59 10.31
CA LEU A 36 5.91 3.50 9.43
C LEU A 36 5.44 4.94 9.64
N PRO A 37 6.32 5.94 9.51
CA PRO A 37 5.92 7.33 9.61
C PRO A 37 4.86 7.73 8.57
N LEU A 38 3.92 8.60 8.95
CA LEU A 38 2.82 9.02 8.08
C LEU A 38 3.28 9.65 6.75
N TYR A 39 4.40 10.38 6.74
CA TYR A 39 4.95 10.93 5.49
C TYR A 39 5.39 9.83 4.51
N GLN A 40 5.90 8.70 5.04
CA GLN A 40 6.31 7.55 4.24
C GLN A 40 5.09 6.83 3.70
N ILE A 41 4.05 6.63 4.53
CA ILE A 41 2.76 6.09 4.07
C ILE A 41 2.19 6.92 2.93
N ARG A 42 2.12 8.25 3.09
CA ARG A 42 1.61 9.16 2.05
C ARG A 42 2.40 9.06 0.75
N SER A 43 3.72 8.92 0.83
CA SER A 43 4.56 8.71 -0.35
C SER A 43 4.28 7.36 -1.00
N SER A 44 4.22 6.29 -0.22
CA SER A 44 4.02 4.93 -0.72
C SER A 44 2.64 4.74 -1.33
N VAL A 45 1.60 5.23 -0.67
CA VAL A 45 0.22 5.12 -1.14
C VAL A 45 0.03 5.84 -2.47
N ARG A 46 0.62 7.03 -2.66
CA ARG A 46 0.56 7.71 -3.97
C ARG A 46 1.11 6.84 -5.10
N GLU A 47 2.25 6.20 -4.88
CA GLU A 47 2.87 5.33 -5.88
C GLU A 47 2.05 4.05 -6.12
N LEU A 48 1.52 3.43 -5.05
CA LEU A 48 0.68 2.24 -5.15
C LEU A 48 -0.66 2.51 -5.84
N VAL A 49 -1.24 3.71 -5.64
CA VAL A 49 -2.43 4.17 -6.37
C VAL A 49 -2.11 4.40 -7.84
N GLN A 50 -1.00 5.06 -8.15
CA GLN A 50 -0.53 5.24 -9.53
C GLN A 50 -0.26 3.90 -10.24
N ALA A 51 0.19 2.89 -9.50
CA ALA A 51 0.40 1.54 -10.00
C ALA A 51 -0.89 0.69 -10.07
N GLY A 52 -2.05 1.22 -9.65
CA GLY A 52 -3.32 0.50 -9.65
C GLY A 52 -3.42 -0.63 -8.61
N LEU A 53 -2.55 -0.65 -7.61
CA LEU A 53 -2.51 -1.68 -6.55
C LEU A 53 -3.33 -1.29 -5.32
N VAL A 54 -3.58 0.00 -5.14
CA VAL A 54 -4.40 0.59 -4.07
C VAL A 54 -5.41 1.53 -4.72
N GLU A 55 -6.61 1.59 -4.17
CA GLU A 55 -7.63 2.57 -4.55
C GLU A 55 -8.00 3.47 -3.37
N VAL A 56 -8.49 4.66 -3.69
CA VAL A 56 -9.02 5.63 -2.73
C VAL A 56 -10.53 5.58 -2.81
N LEU A 57 -11.18 5.30 -1.67
CA LEU A 57 -12.64 5.29 -1.55
C LEU A 57 -13.19 6.72 -1.43
N GLU A 58 -14.49 6.88 -1.67
CA GLU A 58 -15.17 8.19 -1.60
C GLU A 58 -15.05 8.85 -0.21
N ASP A 59 -14.90 8.05 0.85
CA ASP A 59 -14.72 8.53 2.22
C ASP A 59 -13.25 8.83 2.60
N GLY A 60 -12.34 8.76 1.63
CA GLY A 60 -10.91 9.03 1.80
C GLY A 60 -10.10 7.87 2.40
N ARG A 61 -10.71 6.72 2.68
CA ARG A 61 -9.97 5.50 3.06
C ARG A 61 -9.32 4.85 1.85
N HIS A 62 -8.30 4.04 2.13
CA HIS A 62 -7.53 3.33 1.12
C HIS A 62 -7.69 1.83 1.29
N VAL A 63 -7.79 1.10 0.19
CA VAL A 63 -7.91 -0.35 0.18
C VAL A 63 -7.14 -0.96 -0.99
N LEU A 64 -6.68 -2.20 -0.84
CA LEU A 64 -6.08 -2.93 -1.95
C LEU A 64 -7.10 -3.16 -3.07
N THR A 65 -6.67 -2.95 -4.31
CA THR A 65 -7.40 -3.45 -5.48
C THR A 65 -7.25 -4.97 -5.60
N GLU A 66 -7.97 -5.57 -6.55
CA GLU A 66 -7.79 -6.99 -6.85
C GLU A 66 -6.36 -7.30 -7.32
N ALA A 67 -5.80 -6.46 -8.19
CA ALA A 67 -4.41 -6.57 -8.62
C ALA A 67 -3.43 -6.42 -7.44
N GLY A 68 -3.73 -5.51 -6.49
CA GLY A 68 -2.98 -5.35 -5.26
C GLY A 68 -2.95 -6.61 -4.40
N ARG A 69 -4.12 -7.24 -4.20
CA ARG A 69 -4.24 -8.49 -3.43
C ARG A 69 -3.46 -9.63 -4.07
N GLN A 70 -3.60 -9.82 -5.38
CA GLN A 70 -2.87 -10.87 -6.11
C GLN A 70 -1.36 -10.66 -6.05
N LYS A 71 -0.91 -9.41 -6.25
CA LYS A 71 0.52 -9.08 -6.20
C LYS A 71 1.11 -9.25 -4.80
N LEU A 72 0.35 -8.93 -3.76
CA LEU A 72 0.75 -9.20 -2.38
C LEU A 72 0.85 -10.70 -2.13
N ALA A 73 -0.20 -11.46 -2.47
CA ALA A 73 -0.26 -12.92 -2.26
C ALA A 73 0.83 -13.70 -3.01
N ALA A 74 1.21 -13.27 -4.21
CA ALA A 74 2.27 -13.89 -5.00
C ALA A 74 3.69 -13.69 -4.41
N GLN A 75 3.83 -12.83 -3.40
CA GLN A 75 5.12 -12.43 -2.82
C GLN A 75 5.13 -12.51 -1.28
N SER A 76 4.12 -13.17 -0.69
CA SER A 76 3.95 -13.42 0.75
C SER A 76 4.81 -14.56 1.24
#